data_AF-D5Q4B1-F1
#
_entry.id   AF-D5Q4B1-F1
#
_cell.length_a   1.000
_cell.length_b   1.000
_cell.length_c   1.000
_cell.angle_alpha   90.00
_cell.angle_beta   90.00
_cell.angle_gamma   90.00
#
_symmetry.space_group_name_H-M   'P 1'
#
loop_
_entity.id
_entity.type
_entity.pdbx_description
1 polymer ?
#
loop_
_entity_poly.entity_id
_entity_poly.type
_entity_poly.pdbx_seq_one_letter_code
_entity_poly.pdbx_strand_id
1 'polypeptide(L)'
;MAYIKIFPIKVTDKKALDYIMNPGKTEEKLLISSFACSPESADLEFAFTREEGKKNVMDKGNNLAFHLIQSFKPGEVDAETAHKLGKEFADEVLKGKYEYVISTHVDQNHIHNHIIFNATSFVDHHKYVSNKRSYHKICRISNRICQENGLVTSMPTGEKGKSYKENMEYHRGNSWKAKLKVAVDKAIWSSINYDEFLQKMKLAGYEIRQGKNLAFRAPEQKNFTNMKSLGSYYTEENVLLRLEKNRHKTKSPRNVSREVRLFVNISAYVSTGNRAGFERWAQLNNLKEAARTFNYLSENNLLNYEDFRQHIADIDNSIIATEQRISELISEISHQELIQKHCSSYRTCRKIIEDAKTAPDPQKYKATHQSEYKLHDSLKQQLQELGITKLPSPERLQKKIDNLRNERSSAVKEKQDLEKRHSTLNTITANFNTLLSNDAHFKDITERRQKEHDL
;
A
#
# COMPACT_ATOMS: atom_id res chain seq x y z
N MET A 1 -10.34 -23.66 -12.61
CA MET A 1 -11.55 -22.82 -12.57
C MET A 1 -12.76 -23.72 -12.74
N ALA A 2 -13.46 -24.03 -11.65
CA ALA A 2 -14.65 -24.88 -11.69
C ALA A 2 -15.89 -24.08 -12.09
N TYR A 3 -16.38 -24.28 -13.32
CA TYR A 3 -17.61 -23.65 -13.82
C TYR A 3 -18.84 -24.43 -13.35
N ILE A 4 -19.82 -23.73 -12.76
CA ILE A 4 -21.05 -24.33 -12.24
C ILE A 4 -22.26 -23.91 -13.06
N LYS A 5 -23.06 -24.88 -13.49
CA LYS A 5 -24.34 -24.69 -14.16
C LYS A 5 -25.42 -25.54 -13.50
N ILE A 6 -26.58 -24.96 -13.20
CA ILE A 6 -27.74 -25.69 -12.67
C ILE A 6 -29.00 -25.34 -13.47
N PHE A 7 -29.80 -26.35 -13.82
CA PHE A 7 -31.09 -26.13 -14.48
C PHE A 7 -32.12 -27.21 -14.09
N PRO A 8 -33.42 -26.88 -14.10
CA PRO A 8 -34.47 -27.81 -13.72
C PRO A 8 -34.78 -28.83 -14.84
N ILE A 9 -35.10 -30.05 -14.44
CA ILE A 9 -35.68 -31.11 -15.28
C ILE A 9 -37.19 -31.13 -15.01
N LYS A 10 -38.00 -30.97 -16.06
CA LYS A 10 -39.46 -30.80 -15.94
C LYS A 10 -40.30 -31.91 -16.56
N VAL A 11 -39.72 -32.77 -17.40
CA VAL A 11 -40.48 -33.69 -18.26
C VAL A 11 -40.15 -35.15 -17.95
N THR A 12 -38.88 -35.55 -18.02
CA THR A 12 -38.47 -36.92 -17.70
C THR A 12 -37.06 -36.91 -17.13
N ASP A 13 -36.93 -37.31 -15.87
CA ASP A 13 -35.64 -37.49 -15.17
C ASP A 13 -34.95 -38.79 -15.58
N LYS A 14 -35.69 -39.86 -15.92
CA LYS A 14 -35.12 -41.10 -16.49
C LYS A 14 -34.18 -40.86 -17.67
N LYS A 15 -34.62 -40.10 -18.68
CA LYS A 15 -33.78 -39.76 -19.84
C LYS A 15 -32.52 -38.99 -19.47
N ALA A 16 -32.60 -38.15 -18.43
CA ALA A 16 -31.45 -37.38 -17.97
C ALA A 16 -30.47 -38.27 -17.17
N LEU A 17 -30.99 -39.19 -16.35
CA LEU A 17 -30.23 -40.20 -15.62
C LEU A 17 -29.51 -41.16 -16.59
N ASP A 18 -30.23 -41.71 -17.57
CA ASP A 18 -29.65 -42.58 -18.62
C ASP A 18 -28.54 -41.85 -19.40
N TYR A 19 -28.73 -40.56 -19.69
CA TYR A 19 -27.75 -39.75 -20.40
C TYR A 19 -26.45 -39.56 -19.60
N ILE A 20 -26.55 -39.27 -18.30
CA ILE A 20 -25.36 -39.03 -17.48
C ILE A 20 -24.63 -40.34 -17.13
N MET A 21 -25.35 -41.47 -17.08
CA MET A 21 -24.78 -42.79 -16.78
C MET A 21 -24.24 -43.55 -18.00
N ASN A 22 -24.14 -42.89 -19.17
CA ASN A 22 -23.70 -43.54 -20.39
C ASN A 22 -22.28 -44.15 -20.24
N PRO A 23 -22.12 -45.49 -20.40
CA PRO A 23 -20.84 -46.18 -20.18
C PRO A 23 -19.68 -45.66 -21.04
N GLY A 24 -19.98 -45.18 -22.25
CA GLY A 24 -18.96 -44.65 -23.18
C GLY A 24 -18.36 -43.31 -22.75
N LYS A 25 -18.90 -42.68 -21.70
CA LYS A 25 -18.47 -41.37 -21.19
C LYS A 25 -17.88 -41.39 -19.79
N THR A 26 -18.01 -42.54 -19.10
CA THR A 26 -17.78 -42.68 -17.65
C THR A 26 -16.73 -43.75 -17.32
N GLU A 27 -15.81 -44.03 -18.27
CA GLU A 27 -14.81 -45.12 -18.14
C GLU A 27 -15.46 -46.44 -17.70
N GLU A 28 -16.40 -46.95 -18.51
CA GLU A 28 -17.10 -48.22 -18.24
C GLU A 28 -17.86 -48.26 -16.91
N LYS A 29 -18.45 -47.13 -16.49
CA LYS A 29 -19.27 -46.93 -15.26
C LYS A 29 -18.51 -46.86 -13.93
N LEU A 30 -17.17 -46.85 -13.92
CA LEU A 30 -16.39 -46.78 -12.68
C LEU A 30 -16.55 -45.44 -11.92
N LEU A 31 -16.94 -44.37 -12.62
CA LEU A 31 -17.12 -43.03 -12.06
C LEU A 31 -18.59 -42.64 -11.88
N ILE A 32 -19.42 -43.57 -11.41
CA ILE A 32 -20.83 -43.33 -11.06
C ILE A 32 -21.02 -43.60 -9.57
N SER A 33 -21.55 -42.62 -8.85
CA SER A 33 -21.94 -42.77 -7.44
C SER A 33 -23.36 -42.24 -7.24
N SER A 34 -24.03 -42.69 -6.20
CA SER A 34 -25.34 -42.17 -5.78
C SER A 34 -25.42 -42.00 -4.27
N PHE A 35 -26.44 -41.26 -3.84
CA PHE A 35 -26.77 -41.06 -2.43
C PHE A 35 -28.27 -41.18 -2.23
N ALA A 36 -28.67 -41.96 -1.22
CA ALA A 36 -30.05 -42.28 -0.87
C ALA A 36 -30.92 -42.86 -2.01
N CYS A 37 -30.29 -43.34 -3.09
CA CYS A 37 -30.93 -44.06 -4.19
C CYS A 37 -29.92 -45.00 -4.86
N SER A 38 -30.39 -46.02 -5.58
CA SER A 38 -29.54 -46.82 -6.48
C SER A 38 -29.50 -46.16 -7.87
N PRO A 39 -28.34 -46.12 -8.56
CA PRO A 39 -28.24 -45.52 -9.89
C PRO A 39 -29.23 -46.12 -10.90
N GLU A 40 -29.51 -47.43 -10.79
CA GLU A 40 -30.40 -48.17 -11.68
C GLU A 40 -31.89 -47.91 -11.44
N SER A 41 -32.27 -47.54 -10.21
CA SER A 41 -33.67 -47.29 -9.80
C SER A 41 -33.96 -45.85 -9.40
N ALA A 42 -33.00 -44.93 -9.60
CA ALA A 42 -33.10 -43.54 -9.15
C ALA A 42 -34.33 -42.80 -9.72
N ASP A 43 -34.79 -43.13 -10.93
CA ASP A 43 -36.00 -42.53 -11.51
C ASP A 43 -37.28 -42.90 -10.72
N LEU A 44 -37.38 -44.17 -10.31
CA LEU A 44 -38.51 -44.69 -9.53
C LEU A 44 -38.45 -44.19 -8.08
N GLU A 45 -37.28 -44.21 -7.46
CA GLU A 45 -37.08 -43.73 -6.08
C GLU A 45 -37.36 -42.22 -5.98
N PHE A 46 -36.89 -41.43 -6.95
CA PHE A 46 -37.20 -40.01 -6.99
C PHE A 46 -38.70 -39.77 -7.15
N ALA A 47 -39.38 -40.57 -7.97
CA ALA A 47 -40.82 -40.49 -8.16
C ALA A 47 -41.58 -40.79 -6.86
N PHE A 48 -41.19 -41.84 -6.14
CA PHE A 48 -41.78 -42.21 -4.86
C PHE A 48 -41.65 -41.09 -3.81
N THR A 49 -40.44 -40.55 -3.64
CA THR A 49 -40.16 -39.42 -2.74
C THR A 49 -40.97 -38.17 -3.11
N ARG A 50 -41.19 -37.91 -4.40
CA ARG A 50 -42.04 -36.80 -4.87
C ARG A 50 -43.52 -37.04 -4.59
N GLU A 51 -44.02 -38.26 -4.75
CA GLU A 51 -45.41 -38.61 -4.45
C GLU A 51 -45.72 -38.47 -2.96
N GLU A 52 -44.83 -38.96 -2.11
CA GLU A 52 -44.92 -38.78 -0.66
C GLU A 52 -44.89 -37.29 -0.29
N GLY A 53 -44.02 -36.51 -0.94
CA GLY A 53 -43.97 -35.07 -0.74
C GLY A 53 -45.26 -34.34 -1.14
N LYS A 54 -45.98 -34.81 -2.18
CA LYS A 54 -47.29 -34.25 -2.57
C LYS A 54 -48.40 -34.57 -1.57
N LYS A 55 -48.33 -35.72 -0.91
CA LYS A 55 -49.29 -36.10 0.14
C LYS A 55 -49.07 -35.28 1.42
N ASN A 56 -47.81 -35.00 1.75
CA ASN A 56 -47.41 -34.38 3.02
C ASN A 56 -47.26 -32.85 2.97
N VAL A 57 -47.00 -32.26 1.79
CA VAL A 57 -46.77 -30.81 1.59
C VAL A 57 -47.50 -30.31 0.33
N MET A 58 -47.93 -29.04 0.32
CA MET A 58 -48.68 -28.43 -0.79
C MET A 58 -47.96 -28.52 -2.15
N ASP A 59 -48.62 -29.09 -3.17
CA ASP A 59 -48.06 -29.29 -4.51
C ASP A 59 -48.00 -28.00 -5.33
N LYS A 60 -46.89 -27.27 -5.20
CA LYS A 60 -46.57 -26.12 -6.06
C LYS A 60 -45.27 -26.36 -6.84
N GLY A 61 -45.32 -26.25 -8.17
CA GLY A 61 -44.17 -26.25 -9.08
C GLY A 61 -43.91 -27.58 -9.82
N ASN A 62 -43.49 -27.48 -11.10
CA ASN A 62 -43.43 -28.61 -12.05
C ASN A 62 -42.01 -29.21 -12.25
N ASN A 63 -41.08 -28.96 -11.33
CA ASN A 63 -39.72 -29.49 -11.45
C ASN A 63 -39.67 -30.90 -10.83
N LEU A 64 -39.17 -31.88 -11.59
CA LEU A 64 -39.00 -33.28 -11.16
C LEU A 64 -37.63 -33.48 -10.50
N ALA A 65 -36.58 -32.91 -11.09
CA ALA A 65 -35.22 -33.00 -10.61
C ALA A 65 -34.43 -31.74 -11.02
N PHE A 66 -33.21 -31.62 -10.55
CA PHE A 66 -32.27 -30.59 -11.00
C PHE A 66 -31.00 -31.24 -11.52
N HIS A 67 -30.49 -30.71 -12.65
CA HIS A 67 -29.20 -31.10 -13.21
C HIS A 67 -28.16 -30.04 -12.86
N LEU A 68 -27.18 -30.42 -12.06
CA LEU A 68 -26.05 -29.62 -11.64
C LEU A 68 -24.79 -30.13 -12.34
N ILE A 69 -24.06 -29.24 -13.01
CA ILE A 69 -22.84 -29.53 -13.74
C ILE A 69 -21.70 -28.76 -13.09
N GLN A 70 -20.59 -29.45 -12.81
CA GLN A 70 -19.34 -28.87 -12.33
C GLN A 70 -18.23 -29.22 -13.31
N SER A 71 -17.72 -28.23 -14.04
CA SER A 71 -16.70 -28.41 -15.07
C SER A 71 -15.36 -27.86 -14.62
N PHE A 72 -14.28 -28.64 -14.71
CA PHE A 72 -12.93 -28.22 -14.34
C PHE A 72 -12.15 -27.72 -15.57
N LYS A 73 -11.04 -27.00 -15.36
CA LYS A 73 -10.18 -26.57 -16.47
C LYS A 73 -9.45 -27.79 -17.07
N PRO A 74 -9.24 -27.86 -18.40
CA PRO A 74 -8.41 -28.89 -19.01
C PRO A 74 -7.05 -29.04 -18.30
N GLY A 75 -6.71 -30.27 -17.90
CA GLY A 75 -5.44 -30.61 -17.24
C GLY A 75 -5.29 -30.13 -15.78
N GLU A 76 -6.36 -29.64 -15.15
CA GLU A 76 -6.34 -29.16 -13.76
C GLU A 76 -6.61 -30.28 -12.74
N VAL A 77 -7.37 -31.31 -13.11
CA VAL A 77 -7.73 -32.46 -12.28
C VAL A 77 -7.75 -33.73 -13.12
N ASP A 78 -7.48 -34.87 -12.49
CA ASP A 78 -7.72 -36.22 -12.98
C ASP A 78 -9.17 -36.67 -12.70
N ALA A 79 -9.60 -37.76 -13.33
CA ALA A 79 -10.99 -38.22 -13.29
C ALA A 79 -11.43 -38.68 -11.89
N GLU A 80 -10.57 -39.37 -11.15
CA GLU A 80 -10.84 -39.84 -9.78
C GLU A 80 -10.94 -38.67 -8.81
N THR A 81 -10.00 -37.73 -8.86
CA THR A 81 -10.07 -36.52 -8.03
C THR A 81 -11.29 -35.68 -8.38
N ALA A 82 -11.62 -35.51 -9.67
CA ALA A 82 -12.82 -34.80 -10.07
C ALA A 82 -14.09 -35.46 -9.49
N HIS A 83 -14.18 -36.79 -9.54
CA HIS A 83 -15.31 -37.54 -8.98
C HIS A 83 -15.42 -37.37 -7.46
N LYS A 84 -14.29 -37.50 -6.75
CA LYS A 84 -14.22 -37.32 -5.29
C LYS A 84 -14.67 -35.91 -4.87
N LEU A 85 -14.16 -34.87 -5.53
CA LEU A 85 -14.54 -33.48 -5.27
C LEU A 85 -16.00 -33.21 -5.63
N GLY A 86 -16.51 -33.86 -6.67
CA GLY A 86 -17.92 -33.80 -7.06
C GLY A 86 -18.85 -34.39 -5.99
N LYS A 87 -18.45 -35.50 -5.38
CA LYS A 87 -19.20 -36.14 -4.29
C LYS A 87 -19.25 -35.25 -3.03
N GLU A 88 -18.09 -34.75 -2.60
CA GLU A 88 -17.99 -33.79 -1.48
C GLU A 88 -18.85 -32.55 -1.73
N PHE A 89 -18.80 -32.03 -2.96
CA PHE A 89 -19.61 -30.91 -3.38
C PHE A 89 -21.12 -31.20 -3.35
N ALA A 90 -21.55 -32.37 -3.84
CA ALA A 90 -22.95 -32.78 -3.81
C ALA A 90 -23.46 -32.93 -2.37
N ASP A 91 -22.68 -33.58 -1.49
CA ASP A 91 -23.02 -33.80 -0.09
C ASP A 91 -23.18 -32.48 0.67
N GLU A 92 -22.28 -31.51 0.45
CA GLU A 92 -22.37 -30.21 1.13
C GLU A 92 -23.52 -29.33 0.60
N VAL A 93 -23.77 -29.36 -0.71
CA VAL A 93 -24.85 -28.58 -1.34
C VAL A 93 -26.22 -29.11 -0.93
N LEU A 94 -26.38 -30.44 -0.95
CA LEU A 94 -27.67 -31.12 -0.72
C LEU A 94 -27.88 -31.48 0.75
N LYS A 95 -26.83 -31.40 1.58
CA LYS A 95 -26.87 -31.59 3.04
C LYS A 95 -27.50 -32.91 3.46
N GLY A 96 -27.34 -33.96 2.65
CA GLY A 96 -27.96 -35.26 2.88
C GLY A 96 -29.50 -35.26 2.90
N LYS A 97 -30.15 -34.25 2.31
CA LYS A 97 -31.62 -34.12 2.29
C LYS A 97 -32.28 -34.58 0.98
N TYR A 98 -31.49 -34.69 -0.08
CA TYR A 98 -31.96 -34.99 -1.44
C TYR A 98 -31.23 -36.19 -1.97
N GLU A 99 -31.97 -37.09 -2.60
CA GLU A 99 -31.40 -38.20 -3.35
C GLU A 99 -30.67 -37.66 -4.59
N TYR A 100 -29.48 -38.18 -4.90
CA TYR A 100 -28.73 -37.75 -6.07
C TYR A 100 -27.92 -38.86 -6.71
N VAL A 101 -27.68 -38.72 -8.01
CA VAL A 101 -26.76 -39.52 -8.81
C VAL A 101 -25.70 -38.59 -9.40
N ILE A 102 -24.43 -38.94 -9.22
CA ILE A 102 -23.28 -38.24 -9.78
C ILE A 102 -22.54 -39.13 -10.77
N SER A 103 -22.14 -38.56 -11.89
CA SER A 103 -21.26 -39.19 -12.88
C SER A 103 -20.20 -38.22 -13.34
N THR A 104 -18.97 -38.71 -13.56
CA THR A 104 -17.86 -37.90 -14.08
C THR A 104 -17.64 -38.24 -15.55
N HIS A 105 -17.68 -37.23 -16.41
CA HIS A 105 -17.50 -37.37 -17.85
C HIS A 105 -16.08 -36.97 -18.24
N VAL A 106 -15.43 -37.84 -19.01
CA VAL A 106 -14.07 -37.66 -19.56
C VAL A 106 -14.05 -37.61 -21.09
N ASP A 107 -15.22 -37.62 -21.73
CA ASP A 107 -15.41 -37.68 -23.19
C ASP A 107 -15.08 -36.38 -23.94
N GLN A 108 -14.88 -35.28 -23.20
CA GLN A 108 -14.58 -33.96 -23.76
C GLN A 108 -13.17 -33.50 -23.38
N ASN A 109 -12.70 -32.41 -24.01
CA ASN A 109 -11.41 -31.78 -23.70
C ASN A 109 -11.25 -31.32 -22.22
N HIS A 110 -12.29 -31.43 -21.40
CA HIS A 110 -12.26 -31.09 -19.98
C HIS A 110 -13.14 -32.05 -19.17
N ILE A 111 -12.65 -32.40 -17.97
CA ILE A 111 -13.37 -33.27 -17.04
C ILE A 111 -14.47 -32.49 -16.36
N HIS A 112 -15.66 -33.09 -16.27
CA HIS A 112 -16.81 -32.46 -15.63
C HIS A 112 -17.72 -33.48 -14.94
N ASN A 113 -18.29 -33.07 -13.82
CA ASN A 113 -19.25 -33.86 -13.05
C ASN A 113 -20.67 -33.46 -13.43
N HIS A 114 -21.52 -34.46 -13.64
CA HIS A 114 -22.96 -34.33 -13.76
C HIS A 114 -23.62 -34.90 -12.51
N ILE A 115 -24.33 -34.05 -11.77
CA ILE A 115 -25.08 -34.40 -10.57
C ILE A 115 -26.56 -34.16 -10.86
N ILE A 116 -27.37 -35.21 -10.85
CA ILE A 116 -28.82 -35.11 -10.92
C ILE A 116 -29.38 -35.43 -9.54
N PHE A 117 -30.18 -34.52 -8.98
CA PHE A 117 -30.78 -34.71 -7.66
C PHE A 117 -32.28 -34.43 -7.68
N ASN A 118 -33.01 -35.09 -6.78
CA ASN A 118 -34.46 -34.97 -6.69
C ASN A 118 -34.87 -33.53 -6.34
N ALA A 119 -35.95 -33.04 -6.95
CA ALA A 119 -36.47 -31.71 -6.64
C ALA A 119 -37.10 -31.65 -5.25
N THR A 120 -37.55 -32.77 -4.69
CA THR A 120 -38.16 -32.88 -3.36
C THR A 120 -37.21 -33.57 -2.40
N SER A 121 -37.10 -33.05 -1.18
CA SER A 121 -36.29 -33.66 -0.11
C SER A 121 -37.05 -34.83 0.53
N PHE A 122 -36.35 -35.93 0.82
CA PHE A 122 -36.94 -37.10 1.47
C PHE A 122 -37.07 -36.93 2.99
N VAL A 123 -36.45 -35.90 3.57
CA VAL A 123 -36.46 -35.63 5.02
C VAL A 123 -37.62 -34.73 5.43
N ASP A 124 -37.75 -33.61 4.73
CA ASP A 124 -38.73 -32.57 5.07
C ASP A 124 -39.81 -32.39 4.00
N HIS A 125 -39.76 -33.16 2.90
CA HIS A 125 -40.73 -33.11 1.80
C HIS A 125 -40.87 -31.75 1.12
N HIS A 126 -39.96 -30.81 1.39
CA HIS A 126 -39.95 -29.50 0.74
C HIS A 126 -39.16 -29.55 -0.58
N LYS A 127 -39.57 -28.71 -1.54
CA LYS A 127 -38.88 -28.60 -2.83
C LYS A 127 -37.62 -27.74 -2.74
N TYR A 128 -36.61 -28.11 -3.52
CA TYR A 128 -35.37 -27.36 -3.64
C TYR A 128 -35.60 -25.97 -4.25
N VAL A 129 -35.16 -24.93 -3.53
CA VAL A 129 -35.31 -23.53 -3.96
C VAL A 129 -34.13 -23.12 -4.84
N SER A 130 -34.32 -23.19 -6.15
CA SER A 130 -33.36 -22.68 -7.14
C SER A 130 -33.63 -21.21 -7.46
N ASN A 131 -32.78 -20.32 -6.95
CA ASN A 131 -32.81 -18.88 -7.18
C ASN A 131 -31.38 -18.31 -7.22
N LYS A 132 -31.23 -17.01 -7.50
CA LYS A 132 -29.92 -16.38 -7.59
C LYS A 132 -29.08 -16.51 -6.31
N ARG A 133 -29.72 -16.48 -5.13
CA ARG A 133 -29.05 -16.61 -3.83
C ARG A 133 -28.55 -18.03 -3.61
N SER A 134 -29.34 -19.06 -3.92
CA SER A 134 -28.91 -20.46 -3.81
C SER A 134 -27.82 -20.80 -4.83
N TYR A 135 -27.91 -20.28 -6.06
CA TYR A 135 -26.83 -20.42 -7.05
C TYR A 135 -25.49 -19.84 -6.55
N HIS A 136 -25.50 -18.61 -6.03
CA HIS A 136 -24.28 -18.02 -5.46
C HIS A 136 -23.72 -18.81 -4.28
N LYS A 137 -24.59 -19.42 -3.46
CA LYS A 137 -24.17 -20.30 -2.37
C LYS A 137 -23.45 -21.54 -2.89
N ILE A 138 -24.01 -22.21 -3.90
CA ILE A 138 -23.39 -23.37 -4.56
C ILE A 138 -22.02 -22.99 -5.13
N CYS A 139 -21.89 -21.85 -5.82
CA CYS A 139 -20.59 -21.41 -6.35
C CYS A 139 -19.55 -21.15 -5.24
N ARG A 140 -19.96 -20.58 -4.10
CA ARG A 140 -19.05 -20.37 -2.95
C ARG A 140 -18.54 -21.70 -2.39
N ILE A 141 -19.43 -22.69 -2.28
CA ILE A 141 -19.07 -24.03 -1.81
C ILE A 141 -18.07 -24.68 -2.78
N SER A 142 -18.38 -24.69 -4.09
CA SER A 142 -17.45 -25.24 -5.09
C SER A 142 -16.10 -24.54 -5.07
N ASN A 143 -16.06 -23.21 -4.90
CA ASN A 143 -14.79 -22.48 -4.83
C ASN A 143 -13.99 -22.83 -3.59
N ARG A 144 -14.65 -22.98 -2.44
CA ARG A 144 -14.00 -23.35 -1.19
C ARG A 144 -13.35 -24.73 -1.33
N ILE A 145 -14.10 -25.72 -1.82
CA ILE A 145 -13.60 -27.07 -2.08
C ILE A 145 -12.43 -27.05 -3.08
N CYS A 146 -12.55 -26.28 -4.16
CA CYS A 146 -11.45 -26.12 -5.12
C CYS A 146 -10.20 -25.50 -4.46
N GLN A 147 -10.38 -24.47 -3.63
CA GLN A 147 -9.27 -23.79 -2.95
C GLN A 147 -8.57 -24.69 -1.93
N GLU A 148 -9.33 -25.43 -1.14
CA GLU A 148 -8.82 -26.37 -0.13
C GLU A 148 -7.99 -27.50 -0.79
N ASN A 149 -8.28 -27.81 -2.05
CA ASN A 149 -7.56 -28.82 -2.85
C ASN A 149 -6.54 -28.21 -3.84
N GLY A 150 -6.16 -26.93 -3.67
CA GLY A 150 -5.11 -26.28 -4.49
C GLY A 150 -5.50 -25.94 -5.93
N LEU A 151 -6.79 -25.99 -6.26
CA LEU A 151 -7.34 -25.71 -7.59
C LEU A 151 -7.72 -24.22 -7.76
N VAL A 152 -7.80 -23.77 -9.01
CA VAL A 152 -8.11 -22.37 -9.32
C VAL A 152 -9.60 -22.09 -9.11
N THR A 153 -9.94 -21.13 -8.26
CA THR A 153 -11.32 -20.75 -7.92
C THR A 153 -11.98 -19.80 -8.95
N SER A 154 -13.31 -19.86 -9.06
CA SER A 154 -14.13 -19.00 -9.94
C SER A 154 -15.21 -18.27 -9.16
N MET A 155 -15.11 -16.95 -9.02
CA MET A 155 -16.30 -16.18 -8.63
C MET A 155 -17.31 -16.16 -9.79
N PRO A 156 -18.63 -16.29 -9.53
CA PRO A 156 -19.63 -15.97 -10.54
C PRO A 156 -19.58 -14.47 -10.77
N THR A 157 -18.80 -14.05 -11.76
CA THR A 157 -18.88 -12.69 -12.30
C THR A 157 -20.29 -12.53 -12.85
N GLY A 158 -21.00 -11.50 -12.41
CA GLY A 158 -22.34 -11.15 -12.90
C GLY A 158 -22.30 -10.63 -14.35
N GLU A 159 -21.56 -11.30 -15.23
CA GLU A 159 -21.45 -10.99 -16.64
C GLU A 159 -22.65 -11.60 -17.35
N LYS A 160 -23.47 -10.74 -17.95
CA LYS A 160 -24.46 -11.16 -18.96
C LYS A 160 -23.70 -11.92 -20.06
N GLY A 161 -24.29 -13.00 -20.57
CA GLY A 161 -23.70 -13.74 -21.69
C GLY A 161 -23.32 -12.80 -22.84
N LYS A 162 -22.11 -12.96 -23.37
CA LYS A 162 -21.61 -12.15 -24.48
C LYS A 162 -22.52 -12.36 -25.70
N SER A 163 -22.90 -11.27 -26.37
CA SER A 163 -23.59 -11.37 -27.67
C SER A 163 -22.68 -12.08 -28.68
N TYR A 164 -23.25 -12.80 -29.66
CA TYR A 164 -22.48 -13.52 -30.69
C TYR A 164 -21.42 -12.62 -31.38
N LYS A 165 -21.77 -11.37 -31.67
CA LYS A 165 -20.85 -10.36 -32.22
C LYS A 165 -19.70 -10.00 -31.27
N GLU A 166 -20.01 -9.88 -29.98
CA GLU A 166 -19.02 -9.60 -28.92
C GLU A 166 -18.08 -10.79 -28.68
N ASN A 167 -18.56 -12.02 -28.85
CA ASN A 167 -17.74 -13.22 -28.79
C ASN A 167 -16.81 -13.34 -30.00
N MET A 168 -17.31 -13.02 -31.20
CA MET A 168 -16.52 -13.07 -32.43
C MET A 168 -15.41 -12.01 -32.44
N GLU A 169 -15.67 -10.79 -31.96
CA GLU A 169 -14.64 -9.74 -31.81
C GLU A 169 -13.64 -10.03 -30.69
N TYR A 170 -14.05 -10.76 -29.64
CA TYR A 170 -13.15 -11.25 -28.60
C TYR A 170 -12.13 -12.24 -29.16
N HIS A 171 -12.57 -13.21 -29.98
CA HIS A 171 -11.67 -14.17 -30.63
C HIS A 171 -10.77 -13.54 -31.71
N ARG A 172 -11.19 -12.42 -32.31
CA ARG A 172 -10.38 -11.63 -33.26
C ARG A 172 -9.42 -10.63 -32.59
N GLY A 173 -9.42 -10.52 -31.25
CA GLY A 173 -8.54 -9.59 -30.51
C GLY A 173 -8.91 -8.11 -30.60
N ASN A 174 -10.06 -7.77 -31.20
CA ASN A 174 -10.48 -6.39 -31.46
C ASN A 174 -11.52 -5.85 -30.46
N SER A 175 -11.88 -6.64 -29.45
CA SER A 175 -12.84 -6.19 -28.44
C SER A 175 -12.28 -5.06 -27.56
N TRP A 176 -12.80 -3.86 -27.75
CA TRP A 176 -12.48 -2.69 -26.91
C TRP A 176 -12.73 -2.94 -25.43
N LYS A 177 -13.80 -3.66 -25.08
CA LYS A 177 -14.10 -4.02 -23.69
C LYS A 177 -13.04 -4.97 -23.11
N ALA A 178 -12.55 -5.93 -23.89
CA ALA A 178 -11.50 -6.84 -23.42
C ALA A 178 -10.17 -6.10 -23.21
N LYS A 179 -9.78 -5.23 -24.16
CA LYS A 179 -8.59 -4.38 -24.02
C LYS A 179 -8.69 -3.46 -22.80
N LEU A 180 -9.86 -2.88 -22.57
CA LEU A 180 -10.12 -2.03 -21.41
C LEU A 180 -10.05 -2.83 -20.09
N LYS A 181 -10.60 -4.05 -20.03
CA LYS A 181 -10.49 -4.92 -18.84
C LYS A 181 -9.03 -5.18 -18.46
N VAL A 182 -8.20 -5.55 -19.44
CA VAL A 182 -6.76 -5.78 -19.23
C VAL A 182 -6.05 -4.51 -18.76
N ALA A 183 -6.34 -3.36 -19.38
CA ALA A 183 -5.77 -2.09 -18.98
C ALA A 183 -6.16 -1.71 -17.54
N VAL A 184 -7.43 -1.86 -17.19
CA VAL A 184 -7.95 -1.61 -15.84
C VAL A 184 -7.33 -2.55 -14.82
N ASP A 185 -7.23 -3.85 -15.10
CA ASP A 185 -6.62 -4.81 -14.18
C ASP A 185 -5.13 -4.53 -13.96
N LYS A 186 -4.40 -4.14 -15.01
CA LYS A 186 -2.99 -3.71 -14.92
C LYS A 186 -2.84 -2.41 -14.11
N ALA A 187 -3.73 -1.45 -14.33
CA ALA A 187 -3.75 -0.19 -13.59
C ALA A 187 -4.07 -0.44 -12.10
N ILE A 188 -5.05 -1.28 -11.79
CA ILE A 188 -5.39 -1.65 -10.40
C ILE A 188 -4.21 -2.36 -9.74
N TRP A 189 -3.63 -3.38 -10.40
CA TRP A 189 -2.52 -4.16 -9.85
C TRP A 189 -1.33 -3.29 -9.45
N SER A 190 -1.06 -2.25 -10.22
CA SER A 190 0.07 -1.36 -9.96
C SER A 190 -0.25 -0.18 -9.04
N SER A 191 -1.52 0.13 -8.75
CA SER A 191 -1.92 1.33 -8.00
C SER A 191 -2.27 1.06 -6.54
N ILE A 192 -2.03 2.07 -5.70
CA ILE A 192 -2.15 2.01 -4.23
C ILE A 192 -3.39 2.78 -3.75
N ASN A 193 -3.84 3.77 -4.52
CA ASN A 193 -5.05 4.54 -4.27
C ASN A 193 -5.81 4.82 -5.57
N TYR A 194 -7.00 5.39 -5.43
CA TYR A 194 -7.91 5.64 -6.54
C TYR A 194 -7.35 6.67 -7.53
N ASP A 195 -6.70 7.72 -7.05
CA ASP A 195 -6.13 8.77 -7.90
C ASP A 195 -4.98 8.24 -8.78
N GLU A 196 -4.10 7.42 -8.21
CA GLU A 196 -3.01 6.77 -8.93
C GLU A 196 -3.54 5.82 -10.01
N PHE A 197 -4.63 5.09 -9.71
CA PHE A 197 -5.32 4.27 -10.69
C PHE A 197 -5.80 5.09 -11.90
N LEU A 198 -6.44 6.24 -11.64
CA LEU A 198 -6.90 7.14 -12.70
C LEU A 198 -5.72 7.72 -13.50
N GLN A 199 -4.63 8.10 -12.82
CA GLN A 199 -3.44 8.61 -13.49
C GLN A 199 -2.82 7.56 -14.42
N LYS A 200 -2.74 6.30 -14.00
CA LYS A 200 -2.22 5.21 -14.85
C LYS A 200 -3.12 4.90 -16.04
N MET A 201 -4.44 5.02 -15.88
CA MET A 201 -5.35 4.90 -17.01
C MET A 201 -5.13 6.03 -18.03
N LYS A 202 -4.89 7.28 -17.58
CA LYS A 202 -4.51 8.39 -18.49
C LYS A 202 -3.18 8.13 -19.18
N LEU A 203 -2.16 7.67 -18.46
CA LEU A 203 -0.84 7.33 -19.03
C LEU A 203 -0.93 6.17 -20.04
N ALA A 204 -1.87 5.25 -19.85
CA ALA A 204 -2.17 4.19 -20.81
C ALA A 204 -2.94 4.69 -22.06
N GLY A 205 -3.16 6.01 -22.18
CA GLY A 205 -3.80 6.65 -23.33
C GLY A 205 -5.33 6.68 -23.28
N TYR A 206 -5.95 6.37 -22.13
CA TYR A 206 -7.41 6.42 -22.00
C TYR A 206 -7.88 7.79 -21.53
N GLU A 207 -8.89 8.32 -22.21
CA GLU A 207 -9.65 9.45 -21.71
C GLU A 207 -10.65 8.99 -20.64
N ILE A 208 -10.80 9.81 -19.60
CA ILE A 208 -11.59 9.48 -18.42
C ILE A 208 -12.75 10.45 -18.29
N ARG A 209 -13.97 9.92 -18.13
CA ARG A 209 -15.16 10.69 -17.76
C ARG A 209 -15.65 10.24 -16.38
N GLN A 210 -15.61 11.16 -15.43
CA GLN A 210 -16.08 10.97 -14.06
C GLN A 210 -17.44 11.67 -13.92
N GLY A 211 -18.52 10.92 -14.12
CA GLY A 211 -19.89 11.38 -13.86
C GLY A 211 -20.60 10.41 -12.91
N LYS A 212 -21.90 10.17 -13.11
CA LYS A 212 -22.66 9.15 -12.33
C LYS A 212 -22.06 7.74 -12.44
N ASN A 213 -21.34 7.45 -13.52
CA ASN A 213 -20.59 6.20 -13.70
C ASN A 213 -19.22 6.53 -14.30
N LEU A 214 -18.17 5.88 -13.79
CA LEU A 214 -16.82 5.96 -14.36
C LEU A 214 -16.81 5.34 -15.77
N ALA A 215 -16.28 6.08 -16.75
CA ALA A 215 -16.19 5.62 -18.13
C ALA A 215 -14.84 5.97 -18.77
N PHE A 216 -14.39 5.09 -19.66
CA PHE A 216 -13.11 5.20 -20.37
C PHE A 216 -13.30 5.16 -21.88
N ARG A 217 -12.44 5.88 -22.61
CA ARG A 217 -12.38 5.86 -24.08
C ARG A 217 -10.94 5.69 -24.53
N ALA A 218 -10.68 4.68 -25.37
CA ALA A 218 -9.38 4.50 -26.01
C ALA A 218 -9.22 5.48 -27.19
N PRO A 219 -7.98 5.80 -27.64
CA PRO A 219 -7.73 6.82 -28.66
C PRO A 219 -8.50 6.63 -29.98
N GLU A 220 -8.71 5.39 -30.42
CA GLU A 220 -9.41 5.08 -31.68
C GLU A 220 -10.89 4.71 -31.46
N GLN A 221 -11.39 4.78 -30.22
CA GLN A 221 -12.74 4.37 -29.88
C GLN A 221 -13.70 5.56 -29.96
N LYS A 222 -14.77 5.44 -30.77
CA LYS A 222 -15.76 6.52 -30.92
C LYS A 222 -16.51 6.86 -29.63
N ASN A 223 -16.98 5.84 -28.91
CA ASN A 223 -17.85 6.00 -27.73
C ASN A 223 -17.16 5.58 -26.43
N PHE A 224 -17.53 6.23 -25.32
CA PHE A 224 -17.10 5.84 -23.98
C PHE A 224 -17.66 4.48 -23.57
N THR A 225 -16.84 3.68 -22.90
CA THR A 225 -17.24 2.42 -22.28
C THR A 225 -17.42 2.62 -20.78
N ASN A 226 -18.64 2.40 -20.28
CA ASN A 226 -18.94 2.50 -18.85
C ASN A 226 -18.35 1.31 -18.09
N MET A 227 -17.74 1.55 -16.93
CA MET A 227 -17.18 0.51 -16.05
C MET A 227 -18.22 -0.53 -15.63
N LYS A 228 -19.46 -0.09 -15.34
CA LYS A 228 -20.58 -0.99 -15.03
C LYS A 228 -20.89 -2.00 -16.15
N SER A 229 -20.58 -1.67 -17.41
CA SER A 229 -20.80 -2.55 -18.56
C SER A 229 -19.75 -3.65 -18.71
N LEU A 230 -18.61 -3.54 -18.01
CA LEU A 230 -17.55 -4.55 -18.01
C LEU A 230 -17.86 -5.71 -17.07
N GLY A 231 -18.87 -5.57 -16.20
CA GLY A 231 -19.30 -6.59 -15.24
C GLY A 231 -19.12 -6.15 -13.79
N SER A 232 -19.66 -6.95 -12.88
CA SER A 232 -19.66 -6.64 -11.43
C SER A 232 -18.24 -6.44 -10.86
N TYR A 233 -17.25 -7.13 -11.42
CA TYR A 233 -15.84 -7.09 -10.98
C TYR A 233 -15.15 -5.74 -11.25
N TYR A 234 -15.71 -4.92 -12.15
CA TYR A 234 -15.20 -3.62 -12.54
C TYR A 234 -16.10 -2.48 -12.04
N THR A 235 -16.95 -2.74 -11.03
CA THR A 235 -17.66 -1.66 -10.34
C THR A 235 -16.68 -0.85 -9.50
N GLU A 236 -16.96 0.43 -9.32
CA GLU A 236 -16.10 1.35 -8.56
C GLU A 236 -15.83 0.84 -7.14
N GLU A 237 -16.86 0.33 -6.46
CA GLU A 237 -16.74 -0.34 -5.15
C GLU A 237 -15.72 -1.49 -5.16
N ASN A 238 -15.80 -2.38 -6.16
CA ASN A 238 -14.86 -3.51 -6.26
C ASN A 238 -13.45 -3.08 -6.69
N VAL A 239 -13.32 -2.02 -7.46
CA VAL A 239 -12.03 -1.41 -7.78
C VAL A 239 -11.39 -0.87 -6.50
N LEU A 240 -12.14 -0.12 -5.68
CA LEU A 240 -11.67 0.39 -4.39
C LEU A 240 -11.26 -0.75 -3.43
N LEU A 241 -12.09 -1.78 -3.29
CA LEU A 241 -11.76 -2.96 -2.47
C LEU A 241 -10.47 -3.67 -2.94
N ARG A 242 -10.22 -3.71 -4.25
CA ARG A 242 -8.98 -4.30 -4.81
C ARG A 242 -7.77 -3.42 -4.55
N LEU A 243 -7.92 -2.10 -4.65
CA LEU A 243 -6.87 -1.14 -4.32
C LEU A 243 -6.51 -1.20 -2.82
N GLU A 244 -7.50 -1.34 -1.93
CA GLU A 244 -7.26 -1.54 -0.49
C GLU A 244 -6.47 -2.83 -0.18
N LYS A 245 -6.75 -3.91 -0.90
CA LYS A 245 -5.98 -5.17 -0.78
C LYS A 245 -4.54 -5.02 -1.28
N ASN A 246 -4.28 -4.11 -2.22
CA ASN A 246 -2.94 -3.82 -2.70
C ASN A 246 -2.11 -3.00 -1.70
N ARG A 247 -2.76 -2.20 -0.83
CA ARG A 247 -2.06 -1.45 0.26
C ARG A 247 -1.26 -2.34 1.20
N HIS A 248 -1.62 -3.62 1.33
CA HIS A 248 -0.96 -4.58 2.22
C HIS A 248 0.14 -5.40 1.51
N LYS A 249 0.20 -5.37 0.17
CA LYS A 249 1.20 -6.09 -0.65
C LYS A 249 2.39 -5.23 -1.05
N THR A 250 2.26 -3.92 -0.93
CA THR A 250 3.43 -3.04 -1.00
C THR A 250 4.32 -3.37 0.19
N LYS A 251 5.57 -3.76 -0.07
CA LYS A 251 6.64 -3.45 0.87
C LYS A 251 6.42 -1.96 1.20
N SER A 252 6.09 -1.63 2.46
CA SER A 252 6.13 -0.23 2.90
C SER A 252 7.38 0.36 2.29
N PRO A 253 7.31 1.54 1.63
CA PRO A 253 8.50 2.15 1.08
C PRO A 253 9.54 2.10 2.20
N ARG A 254 10.57 1.24 2.04
CA ARG A 254 11.67 1.12 3.00
C ARG A 254 12.08 2.55 3.22
N ASN A 255 11.95 3.10 4.44
CA ASN A 255 12.27 4.49 4.77
C ASN A 255 13.23 5.07 3.73
N VAL A 256 12.68 5.60 2.64
CA VAL A 256 13.53 5.92 1.49
C VAL A 256 14.12 7.20 1.97
N SER A 257 15.41 7.16 2.31
CA SER A 257 16.10 8.36 2.75
C SER A 257 15.74 9.47 1.77
N ARG A 258 15.07 10.51 2.27
CA ARG A 258 14.71 11.70 1.48
C ARG A 258 15.93 12.60 1.27
N GLU A 259 17.07 12.19 1.81
CA GLU A 259 18.36 12.81 1.63
C GLU A 259 18.77 12.75 0.16
N VAL A 260 19.04 13.94 -0.39
CA VAL A 260 19.62 14.10 -1.71
C VAL A 260 21.10 13.79 -1.62
N ARG A 261 21.63 12.97 -2.52
CA ARG A 261 23.06 12.62 -2.57
C ARG A 261 23.73 13.15 -3.82
N LEU A 262 25.05 13.26 -3.77
CA LEU A 262 25.87 13.65 -4.92
C LEU A 262 25.75 12.63 -6.06
N PHE A 263 25.78 13.13 -7.28
CA PHE A 263 25.81 12.31 -8.49
C PHE A 263 27.14 11.56 -8.58
N VAL A 264 27.07 10.31 -9.02
CA VAL A 264 28.26 9.51 -9.30
C VAL A 264 28.90 10.04 -10.56
N ASN A 265 30.18 10.41 -10.47
CA ASN A 265 30.96 10.81 -11.63
C ASN A 265 31.30 9.57 -12.47
N ILE A 266 30.67 9.47 -13.65
CA ILE A 266 30.81 8.33 -14.57
C ILE A 266 32.24 8.25 -15.12
N SER A 267 32.95 9.39 -15.29
CA SER A 267 34.30 9.44 -15.86
C SER A 267 35.41 9.15 -14.84
N ALA A 268 35.11 9.15 -13.54
CA ALA A 268 36.10 8.90 -12.50
C ALA A 268 36.49 7.41 -12.34
N TYR A 269 35.67 6.48 -12.85
CA TYR A 269 35.84 5.03 -12.62
C TYR A 269 36.18 4.28 -13.91
N VAL A 270 37.26 4.69 -14.60
CA VAL A 270 37.70 4.10 -15.88
C VAL A 270 38.66 2.91 -15.71
N SER A 271 39.04 2.54 -14.48
CA SER A 271 40.14 1.58 -14.23
C SER A 271 39.75 0.10 -14.12
N THR A 272 38.48 -0.31 -14.28
CA THR A 272 38.09 -1.73 -14.17
C THR A 272 37.29 -2.23 -15.36
N GLY A 273 37.58 -3.46 -15.80
CA GLY A 273 37.11 -4.09 -17.05
C GLY A 273 35.60 -4.34 -17.20
N ASN A 274 34.75 -3.76 -16.35
CA ASN A 274 33.28 -3.85 -16.45
C ASN A 274 32.61 -2.48 -16.63
N ARG A 275 33.12 -1.71 -17.60
CA ARG A 275 32.70 -0.33 -17.91
C ARG A 275 31.21 -0.20 -18.19
N ALA A 276 30.63 -1.06 -19.04
CA ALA A 276 29.24 -0.96 -19.45
C ALA A 276 28.24 -1.21 -18.30
N GLY A 277 28.56 -2.16 -17.40
CA GLY A 277 27.74 -2.45 -16.22
C GLY A 277 27.74 -1.29 -15.22
N PHE A 278 28.92 -0.71 -14.97
CA PHE A 278 29.06 0.45 -14.09
C PHE A 278 28.40 1.71 -14.66
N GLU A 279 28.61 2.02 -15.94
CA GLU A 279 27.99 3.17 -16.62
C GLU A 279 26.46 3.11 -16.52
N ARG A 280 25.87 1.94 -16.82
CA ARG A 280 24.42 1.75 -16.70
C ARG A 280 23.92 1.90 -15.27
N TRP A 281 24.65 1.37 -14.29
CA TRP A 281 24.31 1.53 -12.88
C TRP A 281 24.39 2.99 -12.44
N ALA A 282 25.47 3.71 -12.80
CA ALA A 282 25.70 5.10 -12.44
C ALA A 282 24.64 6.02 -13.07
N GLN A 283 24.26 5.79 -14.33
CA GLN A 283 23.14 6.49 -14.98
C GLN A 283 21.82 6.28 -14.23
N LEU A 284 21.48 5.03 -13.88
CA LEU A 284 20.25 4.73 -13.12
C LEU A 284 20.29 5.33 -11.71
N ASN A 285 21.46 5.38 -11.08
CA ASN A 285 21.62 6.01 -9.77
C ASN A 285 21.43 7.53 -9.86
N ASN A 286 22.11 8.20 -10.79
CA ASN A 286 21.99 9.64 -10.98
C ASN A 286 20.57 10.06 -11.35
N LEU A 287 19.86 9.25 -12.14
CA LEU A 287 18.43 9.48 -12.44
C LEU A 287 17.55 9.40 -11.18
N LYS A 288 17.84 8.48 -10.25
CA LYS A 288 17.15 8.41 -8.96
C LYS A 288 17.45 9.63 -8.09
N GLU A 289 18.71 10.05 -8.02
CA GLU A 289 19.11 11.25 -7.26
C GLU A 289 18.55 12.55 -7.87
N ALA A 290 18.43 12.62 -9.20
CA ALA A 290 17.75 13.71 -9.89
C ALA A 290 16.26 13.77 -9.52
N ALA A 291 15.59 12.62 -9.48
CA ALA A 291 14.19 12.55 -9.03
C ALA A 291 14.02 12.97 -7.56
N ARG A 292 14.96 12.59 -6.67
CA ARG A 292 14.97 13.07 -5.28
C ARG A 292 15.18 14.57 -5.18
N THR A 293 16.12 15.11 -5.96
CA THR A 293 16.37 16.55 -6.05
C THR A 293 15.11 17.29 -6.48
N PHE A 294 14.44 16.83 -7.54
CA PHE A 294 13.20 17.41 -8.01
C PHE A 294 12.10 17.39 -6.94
N ASN A 295 11.92 16.26 -6.25
CA ASN A 295 10.94 16.15 -5.17
C ASN A 295 11.26 17.13 -4.03
N TYR A 296 12.52 17.21 -3.60
CA TYR A 296 12.94 18.15 -2.56
C TYR A 296 12.65 19.60 -2.95
N LEU A 297 13.02 20.01 -4.16
CA LEU A 297 12.76 21.37 -4.65
C LEU A 297 11.26 21.63 -4.77
N SER A 298 10.47 20.67 -5.25
CA SER A 298 9.02 20.80 -5.35
C SER A 298 8.35 20.91 -3.98
N GLU A 299 8.76 20.11 -3.01
CA GLU A 299 8.20 20.13 -1.65
C GLU A 299 8.50 21.45 -0.92
N ASN A 300 9.62 22.09 -1.25
CA ASN A 300 10.05 23.36 -0.65
C ASN A 300 9.72 24.59 -1.52
N ASN A 301 9.02 24.42 -2.64
CA ASN A 301 8.71 25.48 -3.62
C ASN A 301 9.95 26.18 -4.21
N LEU A 302 11.05 25.44 -4.39
CA LEU A 302 12.34 25.92 -4.90
C LEU A 302 12.62 25.48 -6.34
N LEU A 303 11.58 25.20 -7.12
CA LEU A 303 11.74 24.80 -8.53
C LEU A 303 12.19 25.96 -9.42
N ASN A 304 11.95 27.21 -8.99
CA ASN A 304 12.48 28.40 -9.63
C ASN A 304 13.93 28.62 -9.17
N TYR A 305 14.83 28.84 -10.13
CA TYR A 305 16.25 29.02 -9.86
C TYR A 305 16.56 30.26 -9.01
N GLU A 306 15.82 31.36 -9.22
CA GLU A 306 16.01 32.59 -8.44
C GLU A 306 15.58 32.38 -6.99
N ASP A 307 14.41 31.79 -6.79
CA ASP A 307 13.89 31.46 -5.46
C ASP A 307 14.82 30.47 -4.73
N PHE A 308 15.41 29.51 -5.46
CA PHE A 308 16.41 28.59 -4.93
C PHE A 308 17.69 29.31 -4.48
N ARG A 309 18.23 30.22 -5.29
CA ARG A 309 19.43 31.01 -4.91
C ARG A 309 19.15 31.89 -3.71
N GLN A 310 18.00 32.57 -3.70
CA GLN A 310 17.59 33.41 -2.56
C GLN A 310 17.46 32.56 -1.30
N HIS A 311 16.86 31.36 -1.40
CA HIS A 311 16.71 30.46 -0.26
C HIS A 311 18.05 30.00 0.34
N ILE A 312 19.07 29.75 -0.50
CA ILE A 312 20.44 29.47 -0.02
C ILE A 312 20.97 30.67 0.78
N ALA A 313 20.90 31.87 0.21
CA ALA A 313 21.37 33.08 0.87
C ALA A 313 20.63 33.35 2.20
N ASP A 314 19.31 33.11 2.25
CA ASP A 314 18.50 33.25 3.46
C ASP A 314 18.93 32.26 4.55
N ILE A 315 19.26 31.03 4.18
CA ILE A 315 19.79 30.03 5.11
C ILE A 315 21.18 30.41 5.61
N ASP A 316 22.07 30.88 4.74
CA ASP A 316 23.41 31.36 5.14
C ASP A 316 23.31 32.52 6.13
N ASN A 317 22.47 33.50 5.83
CA ASN A 317 22.20 34.63 6.73
C ASN A 317 21.61 34.16 8.06
N SER A 318 20.71 33.17 8.03
CA SER A 318 20.11 32.59 9.24
C SER A 318 21.17 31.88 10.09
N ILE A 319 22.09 31.11 9.49
CA ILE A 319 23.19 30.46 10.20
C ILE A 319 24.06 31.50 10.90
N ILE A 320 24.47 32.56 10.18
CA ILE A 320 25.29 33.65 10.75
C ILE A 320 24.56 34.33 11.92
N ALA A 321 23.27 34.64 11.75
CA ALA A 321 22.47 35.25 12.81
C ALA A 321 22.35 34.35 14.05
N THR A 322 22.12 33.04 13.85
CA THR A 322 22.06 32.08 14.96
C THR A 322 23.42 31.93 15.66
N GLU A 323 24.54 31.94 14.93
CA GLU A 323 25.89 31.95 15.51
C GLU A 323 26.13 33.18 16.39
N GLN A 324 25.76 34.36 15.90
CA GLN A 324 25.85 35.59 16.67
C GLN A 324 25.01 35.51 17.95
N ARG A 325 23.76 35.02 17.85
CA ARG A 325 22.87 34.84 19.01
C ARG A 325 23.45 33.87 20.03
N ILE A 326 24.08 32.79 19.59
CA ILE A 326 24.77 31.83 20.48
C ILE A 326 25.92 32.52 21.22
N SER A 327 26.73 33.33 20.53
CA SER A 327 27.83 34.10 21.13
C SER A 327 27.33 35.08 22.19
N GLU A 328 26.26 35.83 21.87
CA GLU A 328 25.61 36.76 22.81
C GLU A 328 25.08 36.04 24.05
N LEU A 329 24.40 34.90 23.87
CA LEU A 329 23.90 34.07 24.96
C LEU A 329 25.03 33.52 25.84
N ILE A 330 26.16 33.12 25.26
CA ILE A 330 27.34 32.67 26.02
C ILE A 330 27.86 33.82 26.88
N SER A 331 27.99 35.03 26.31
CA SER A 331 28.42 36.22 27.05
C SER A 331 27.46 36.56 28.19
N GLU A 332 26.15 36.51 27.94
CA GLU A 332 25.14 36.80 28.96
C GLU A 332 25.16 35.75 30.09
N ILE A 333 25.30 34.46 29.76
CA ILE A 333 25.45 33.40 30.76
C ILE A 333 26.68 33.66 31.63
N SER A 334 27.85 33.93 31.03
CA SER A 334 29.07 34.21 31.77
C SER A 334 28.94 35.44 32.67
N HIS A 335 28.26 36.48 32.20
CA HIS A 335 27.98 37.67 33.01
C HIS A 335 27.05 37.36 34.20
N GLN A 336 26.00 36.56 34.00
CA GLN A 336 25.11 36.15 35.09
C GLN A 336 25.80 35.22 36.10
N GLU A 337 26.68 34.32 35.64
CA GLU A 337 27.49 33.45 36.51
C GLU A 337 28.48 34.26 37.36
N LEU A 338 29.10 35.30 36.79
CA LEU A 338 29.94 36.23 37.53
C LEU A 338 29.15 36.95 38.63
N ILE A 339 27.97 37.48 38.30
CA ILE A 339 27.05 38.08 39.27
C ILE A 339 26.69 37.08 40.37
N GLN A 340 26.35 35.85 40.01
CA GLN A 340 26.00 34.80 40.96
C GLN A 340 27.15 34.50 41.93
N LYS A 341 28.39 34.40 41.40
CA LYS A 341 29.60 34.21 42.20
C LYS A 341 29.85 35.39 43.15
N HIS A 342 29.79 36.62 42.66
CA HIS A 342 29.97 37.80 43.52
C HIS A 342 28.89 37.88 44.61
N CYS A 343 27.64 37.60 44.25
CA CYS A 343 26.53 37.58 45.21
C CYS A 343 26.67 36.47 46.26
N SER A 344 27.15 35.28 45.89
CA SER A 344 27.34 34.17 46.85
C SER A 344 28.50 34.46 47.79
N SER A 345 29.66 34.90 47.28
CA SER A 345 30.80 35.31 48.10
C SER A 345 30.43 36.47 49.04
N TYR A 346 29.69 37.47 48.55
CA TYR A 346 29.24 38.59 49.36
C TYR A 346 28.32 38.16 50.51
N ARG A 347 27.40 37.20 50.28
CA ARG A 347 26.56 36.63 51.35
C ARG A 347 27.38 35.94 52.43
N THR A 348 28.37 35.14 52.02
CA THR A 348 29.25 34.43 52.95
C THR A 348 30.04 35.41 53.81
N CYS A 349 30.66 36.42 53.19
CA CYS A 349 31.40 37.45 53.93
C CYS A 349 30.47 38.28 54.82
N ARG A 350 29.27 38.61 54.34
CA ARG A 350 28.28 39.35 55.14
C ARG A 350 27.85 38.56 56.38
N LYS A 351 27.69 37.24 56.28
CA LYS A 351 27.38 36.38 57.43
C LYS A 351 28.49 36.45 58.49
N ILE A 352 29.76 36.36 58.09
CA ILE A 352 30.91 36.51 59.01
C ILE A 352 30.90 37.87 59.71
N ILE A 353 30.58 38.94 58.98
CA ILE A 353 30.47 40.30 59.54
C ILE A 353 29.29 40.43 60.51
N GLU A 354 28.17 39.76 60.23
CA GLU A 354 27.00 39.71 61.12
C GLU A 354 27.32 38.90 62.39
N ASP A 355 27.97 37.75 62.27
CA ASP A 355 28.40 36.89 63.38
C ASP A 355 29.38 37.62 64.32
N ALA A 356 30.23 38.50 63.77
CA ALA A 356 31.14 39.35 64.55
C ALA A 356 30.42 40.28 65.55
N LYS A 357 29.17 40.68 65.27
CA LYS A 357 28.37 41.53 66.18
C LYS A 357 27.91 40.79 67.43
N THR A 358 27.77 39.48 67.33
CA THR A 358 27.38 38.59 68.43
C THR A 358 28.57 37.93 69.13
N ALA A 359 29.79 38.18 68.64
CA ALA A 359 31.00 37.58 69.19
C ALA A 359 31.39 38.22 70.55
N PRO A 360 31.96 37.45 71.49
CA PRO A 360 32.38 37.95 72.81
C PRO A 360 33.45 39.05 72.74
N ASP A 361 34.32 39.01 71.72
CA ASP A 361 35.36 40.02 71.47
C ASP A 361 35.39 40.39 69.96
N PRO A 362 34.68 41.46 69.56
CA PRO A 362 34.57 41.86 68.16
C PRO A 362 35.89 42.31 67.53
N GLN A 363 36.84 42.87 68.31
CA GLN A 363 38.11 43.34 67.77
C GLN A 363 39.02 42.17 67.40
N LYS A 364 39.10 41.17 68.30
CA LYS A 364 39.86 39.94 68.03
C LYS A 364 39.23 39.13 66.90
N TYR A 365 37.90 39.07 66.82
CA TYR A 365 37.19 38.40 65.73
C TYR A 365 37.50 39.05 64.37
N LYS A 366 37.47 40.39 64.30
CA LYS A 366 37.82 41.14 63.09
C LYS A 366 39.27 40.96 62.67
N ALA A 367 40.20 40.85 63.62
CA ALA A 367 41.62 40.59 63.34
C ALA A 367 41.83 39.21 62.69
N THR A 368 41.10 38.19 63.15
CA THR A 368 41.16 36.82 62.59
C THR A 368 40.55 36.72 61.18
N HIS A 369 39.48 37.47 60.88
CA HIS A 369 38.76 37.43 59.59
C HIS A 369 39.07 38.63 58.68
N GLN A 370 40.26 39.23 58.79
CA GLN A 370 40.60 40.47 58.08
C GLN A 370 40.47 40.34 56.55
N SER A 371 40.79 39.18 55.98
CA SER A 371 40.66 38.88 54.55
C SER A 371 39.22 38.99 54.05
N GLU A 372 38.27 38.49 54.83
CA GLU A 372 36.86 38.41 54.48
C GLU A 372 36.19 39.79 54.57
N TYR A 373 36.63 40.64 55.50
CA TYR A 373 36.23 42.05 55.54
C TYR A 373 36.71 42.83 54.31
N LYS A 374 37.98 42.66 53.91
CA LYS A 374 38.50 43.30 52.68
C LYS A 374 37.76 42.80 51.43
N LEU A 375 37.51 41.49 51.36
CA LEU A 375 36.79 40.89 50.25
C LEU A 375 35.33 41.37 50.20
N HIS A 376 34.66 41.52 51.34
CA HIS A 376 33.31 42.08 51.41
C HIS A 376 33.23 43.48 50.80
N ASP A 377 34.15 44.37 51.19
CA ASP A 377 34.14 45.76 50.72
C ASP A 377 34.44 45.84 49.21
N SER A 378 35.40 45.05 48.74
CA SER A 378 35.71 44.91 47.31
C SER A 378 34.51 44.37 46.51
N LEU A 379 33.84 43.33 46.99
CA LEU A 379 32.67 42.74 46.32
C LEU A 379 31.47 43.69 46.33
N LYS A 380 31.30 44.48 47.39
CA LYS A 380 30.25 45.50 47.46
C LYS A 380 30.42 46.54 46.38
N GLN A 381 31.65 47.01 46.16
CA GLN A 381 31.97 47.96 45.10
C GLN A 381 31.74 47.34 43.72
N GLN A 382 32.25 46.13 43.47
CA GLN A 382 32.06 45.42 42.21
C GLN A 382 30.58 45.17 41.88
N LEU A 383 29.77 44.78 42.86
CA LEU A 383 28.33 44.61 42.68
C LEU A 383 27.61 45.93 42.37
N GLN A 384 28.07 47.05 42.96
CA GLN A 384 27.55 48.39 42.63
C GLN A 384 27.93 48.82 41.21
N GLU A 385 29.17 48.56 40.77
CA GLU A 385 29.63 48.80 39.40
C GLU A 385 28.83 47.97 38.38
N LEU A 386 28.41 46.76 38.74
CA LEU A 386 27.49 45.92 37.97
C LEU A 386 26.01 46.36 38.05
N GLY A 387 25.72 47.50 38.70
CA GLY A 387 24.37 48.05 38.83
C GLY A 387 23.46 47.33 39.83
N ILE A 388 24.00 46.45 40.67
CA ILE A 388 23.23 45.67 41.64
C ILE A 388 23.15 46.43 42.95
N THR A 389 22.06 47.18 43.12
CA THR A 389 21.75 47.89 44.37
C THR A 389 21.00 47.02 45.38
N LYS A 390 20.18 46.08 44.89
CA LYS A 390 19.44 45.10 45.71
C LYS A 390 19.87 43.69 45.36
N LEU A 391 20.37 42.96 46.36
CA LEU A 391 20.92 41.61 46.18
C LEU A 391 19.82 40.62 45.69
N PRO A 392 19.91 40.06 44.48
CA PRO A 392 18.91 39.14 43.95
C PRO A 392 19.03 37.75 44.59
N SER A 393 17.93 37.06 44.87
CA SER A 393 17.98 35.73 45.52
C SER A 393 18.79 34.71 44.70
N PRO A 394 19.45 33.73 45.35
CA PRO A 394 20.22 32.70 44.65
C PRO A 394 19.36 31.93 43.64
N GLU A 395 18.13 31.59 44.02
CA GLU A 395 17.15 30.89 43.19
C GLU A 395 16.78 31.70 41.93
N ARG A 396 16.62 33.03 42.06
CA ARG A 396 16.29 33.90 40.93
C ARG A 396 17.44 33.98 39.93
N LEU A 397 18.67 34.07 40.41
CA LEU A 397 19.87 34.07 39.55
C LEU A 397 20.04 32.71 38.87
N GLN A 398 19.89 31.62 39.62
CA GLN A 398 19.98 30.26 39.08
C GLN A 398 18.93 30.04 37.98
N LYS A 399 17.66 30.40 38.24
CA LYS A 399 16.58 30.29 37.25
C LYS A 399 16.86 31.11 35.98
N LYS A 400 17.45 32.31 36.11
CA LYS A 400 17.83 33.12 34.95
C LYS A 400 18.93 32.45 34.12
N ILE A 401 19.96 31.92 34.78
CA ILE A 401 21.06 31.18 34.12
C ILE A 401 20.52 29.93 33.41
N ASP A 402 19.63 29.17 34.06
CA ASP A 402 19.04 27.96 33.48
C ASP A 402 18.17 28.27 32.26
N ASN A 403 17.39 29.36 32.30
CA ASN A 403 16.64 29.84 31.14
C ASN A 403 17.57 30.20 29.97
N LEU A 404 18.64 30.97 30.22
CA LEU A 404 19.61 31.33 29.18
C LEU A 404 20.31 30.09 28.59
N ARG A 405 20.65 29.11 29.43
CA ARG A 405 21.24 27.83 28.99
C ARG A 405 20.26 27.02 28.12
N ASN A 406 18.98 27.04 28.46
CA ASN A 406 17.93 26.40 27.65
C ASN A 406 17.76 27.11 26.29
N GLU A 407 17.72 28.44 26.28
CA GLU A 407 17.70 29.23 25.03
C GLU A 407 18.92 28.92 24.15
N ARG A 408 20.11 28.86 24.74
CA ARG A 408 21.33 28.49 24.02
C ARG A 408 21.24 27.08 23.43
N SER A 409 20.72 26.12 24.19
CA SER A 409 20.53 24.74 23.73
C SER A 409 19.58 24.68 22.52
N SER A 410 18.48 25.44 22.56
CA SER A 410 17.56 25.57 21.43
C SER A 410 18.21 26.21 20.20
N ALA A 411 18.94 27.32 20.38
CA ALA A 411 19.65 27.99 19.30
C ALA A 411 20.72 27.09 18.65
N VAL A 412 21.45 26.29 19.43
CA VAL A 412 22.41 25.30 18.91
C VAL A 412 21.72 24.23 18.06
N LYS A 413 20.55 23.73 18.49
CA LYS A 413 19.77 22.76 17.70
C LYS A 413 19.26 23.37 16.40
N GLU A 414 18.76 24.60 16.45
CA GLU A 414 18.33 25.34 15.27
C GLU A 414 19.47 25.49 14.26
N LYS A 415 20.67 25.91 14.74
CA LYS A 415 21.87 25.98 13.90
C LYS A 415 22.18 24.65 13.22
N GLN A 416 22.18 23.54 13.98
CA GLN A 416 22.45 22.20 13.42
C GLN A 416 21.44 21.81 12.33
N ASP A 417 20.17 22.18 12.50
CA ASP A 417 19.14 21.88 11.49
C ASP A 417 19.28 22.78 10.25
N LEU A 418 19.67 24.04 10.42
CA LEU A 418 20.02 24.93 9.31
C LEU A 418 21.25 24.41 8.55
N GLU A 419 22.30 23.97 9.22
CA GLU A 419 23.51 23.39 8.61
C GLU A 419 23.19 22.12 7.80
N LYS A 420 22.29 21.26 8.28
CA LYS A 420 21.83 20.07 7.52
C LYS A 420 21.09 20.48 6.24
N ARG A 421 20.22 21.49 6.31
CA ARG A 421 19.52 22.04 5.14
C ARG A 421 20.51 22.64 4.15
N HIS A 422 21.43 23.46 4.63
CA HIS A 422 22.48 24.07 3.83
C HIS A 422 23.33 23.00 3.11
N SER A 423 23.74 21.93 3.81
CA SER A 423 24.45 20.79 3.21
C SER A 423 23.65 20.08 2.10
N THR A 424 22.33 19.92 2.31
CA THR A 424 21.43 19.35 1.30
C THR A 424 21.37 20.25 0.06
N LEU A 425 21.22 21.56 0.25
CA LEU A 425 21.20 22.54 -0.85
C LEU A 425 22.53 22.59 -1.61
N ASN A 426 23.67 22.50 -0.91
CA ASN A 426 24.98 22.42 -1.54
C ASN A 426 25.15 21.15 -2.39
N THR A 427 24.61 20.02 -1.92
CA THR A 427 24.58 18.78 -2.69
C THR A 427 23.76 18.95 -3.97
N ILE A 428 22.60 19.62 -3.88
CA ILE A 428 21.76 19.94 -5.03
C ILE A 428 22.51 20.85 -6.01
N THR A 429 23.15 21.90 -5.53
CA THR A 429 23.97 22.82 -6.34
C THR A 429 25.10 22.09 -7.05
N ALA A 430 25.82 21.22 -6.35
CA ALA A 430 26.89 20.41 -6.93
C ALA A 430 26.38 19.44 -8.02
N ASN A 431 25.20 18.85 -7.82
CA ASN A 431 24.55 18.00 -8.82
C ASN A 431 24.17 18.79 -10.08
N PHE A 432 23.59 19.98 -9.92
CA PHE A 432 23.30 20.88 -11.05
C PHE A 432 24.56 21.26 -11.82
N ASN A 433 25.62 21.66 -11.11
CA ASN A 433 26.89 22.02 -11.75
C ASN A 433 27.49 20.84 -12.52
N THR A 434 27.38 19.62 -11.97
CA THR A 434 27.84 18.40 -12.64
C THR A 434 27.03 18.11 -13.92
N LEU A 435 25.70 18.30 -13.88
CA LEU A 435 24.86 18.17 -15.07
C LEU A 435 25.23 19.18 -16.15
N LEU A 436 25.33 20.47 -15.77
CA LEU A 436 25.66 21.56 -16.70
C LEU A 436 27.06 21.38 -17.31
N SER A 437 28.02 20.91 -16.52
CA SER A 437 29.40 20.65 -16.99
C SER A 437 29.48 19.44 -17.94
N ASN A 438 28.71 18.38 -17.67
CA ASN A 438 28.65 17.21 -18.56
C ASN A 438 27.92 17.52 -19.87
N ASP A 439 26.94 18.41 -19.86
CA ASP A 439 26.21 18.85 -21.06
C ASP A 439 27.12 19.66 -22.00
N ALA A 440 28.02 20.48 -21.45
CA ALA A 440 29.08 21.15 -22.22
C ALA A 440 30.06 20.16 -22.86
N HIS A 441 30.43 19.08 -22.15
CA HIS A 441 31.30 18.03 -22.68
C HIS A 441 30.61 17.18 -23.76
N PHE A 442 29.29 16.95 -23.65
CA PHE A 442 28.51 16.25 -24.68
C PHE A 442 28.37 17.11 -25.95
N LYS A 443 28.17 18.43 -25.83
CA LYS A 443 28.18 19.34 -26.98
C LYS A 443 29.52 19.34 -27.72
N ASP A 444 30.65 19.42 -27.01
CA ASP A 444 31.99 19.39 -27.63
C ASP A 444 32.29 18.06 -28.33
N ILE A 445 31.88 16.91 -27.76
CA ILE A 445 32.01 15.59 -28.43
C ILE A 445 31.14 15.53 -29.70
N THR A 446 29.92 16.08 -29.66
CA THR A 446 28.99 16.03 -30.79
C THR A 446 29.48 16.95 -31.93
N GLU A 447 29.99 18.13 -31.61
CA GLU A 447 30.59 19.06 -32.57
C GLU A 447 31.89 18.53 -33.19
N ARG A 448 32.73 17.82 -32.42
CA ARG A 448 33.92 17.14 -32.95
C ARG A 448 33.57 15.99 -33.89
N ARG A 449 32.57 15.18 -33.54
CA ARG A 449 32.07 14.11 -34.41
C ARG A 449 31.43 14.64 -35.69
N GLN A 450 30.76 15.78 -35.64
CA GLN A 450 30.22 16.45 -36.84
C GLN A 450 31.36 16.91 -37.76
N LYS A 451 32.42 17.53 -37.22
CA LYS A 451 33.60 17.97 -37.98
C LYS A 451 34.42 16.82 -38.57
N GLU A 452 34.48 15.66 -37.92
CA GLU A 452 35.12 14.45 -38.46
C GLU A 452 34.28 13.77 -39.56
N HIS A 453 32.98 14.08 -39.64
CA HIS A 453 32.08 13.55 -40.67
C HIS A 453 31.97 14.47 -41.90
N ASP A 454 32.38 15.73 -41.76
CA ASP A 454 32.40 16.77 -42.80
C ASP A 454 33.81 16.94 -43.44
N LEU A 455 34.81 16.19 -42.98
CA LEU A 455 36.14 15.99 -43.59
C LEU A 455 36.18 14.63 -44.30
#